data_AF-A0A328SJ48-F1
#
_entry.id   AF-A0A328SJ48-F1
#
_cell.length_a   1.000
_cell.length_b   1.000
_cell.length_c   1.000
_cell.angle_alpha   90.00
_cell.angle_beta   90.00
_cell.angle_gamma   90.00
#
_symmetry.space_group_name_H-M   'P 1'
#
loop_
_entity.id
_entity.type
_entity.pdbx_description
1 polymer ?
#
loop_
_entity_poly.entity_id
_entity_poly.type
_entity_poly.pdbx_seq_one_letter_code
_entity_poly.pdbx_strand_id
1 'polypeptide(L)'
;MITEDKIKKYASTVLLNTIYELFDNESRLIDNFFKEFIEDNKKNRKLQKNYKDNEILDELLLEQLEKSFTQNDIGATLNKQMIKEQENAISELAYILDEKLYPIESDLKRIFNDDAKYDEFRKLTTENLVVSNMNLNSSAINAMKTLKMEGIQVAQIMQLITTLN
;
A
#
# COMPACT_ATOMS: atom_id res chain seq x y z
N MET A 1 27.61 -11.21 4.80
CA MET A 1 27.80 -10.53 3.51
C MET A 1 26.45 -10.20 2.93
N ILE A 2 26.24 -8.91 2.66
CA ILE A 2 25.09 -8.38 1.93
C ILE A 2 25.21 -8.79 0.46
N THR A 3 24.09 -9.13 -0.17
CA THR A 3 24.00 -9.52 -1.58
C THR A 3 22.81 -8.80 -2.19
N GLU A 4 22.77 -8.68 -3.51
CA GLU A 4 21.68 -8.04 -4.23
C GLU A 4 20.32 -8.68 -3.90
N ASP A 5 20.24 -10.01 -3.90
CA ASP A 5 19.02 -10.73 -3.51
C ASP A 5 18.54 -10.38 -2.09
N LYS A 6 19.46 -10.16 -1.16
CA LYS A 6 19.10 -9.76 0.20
C LYS A 6 18.61 -8.31 0.22
N ILE A 7 19.24 -7.43 -0.54
CA ILE A 7 18.80 -6.04 -0.66
C ILE A 7 17.38 -6.00 -1.23
N LYS A 8 17.15 -6.63 -2.38
CA LYS A 8 15.83 -6.70 -3.04
C LYS A 8 14.76 -7.40 -2.18
N LYS A 9 15.16 -8.28 -1.26
CA LYS A 9 14.24 -8.95 -0.34
C LYS A 9 13.79 -8.09 0.85
N TYR A 10 14.68 -7.23 1.35
CA TYR A 10 14.45 -6.52 2.62
C TYR A 10 14.24 -5.01 2.45
N ALA A 11 14.64 -4.42 1.32
CA ALA A 11 14.32 -3.03 1.01
C ALA A 11 12.82 -2.85 0.79
N SER A 12 12.29 -1.66 1.05
CA SER A 12 10.89 -1.39 0.77
C SER A 12 10.58 -1.48 -0.73
N THR A 13 9.41 -2.03 -1.08
CA THR A 13 8.94 -2.11 -2.46
C THR A 13 8.90 -0.73 -3.13
N VAL A 14 8.47 0.30 -2.40
CA VAL A 14 8.45 1.69 -2.86
C VAL A 14 9.85 2.15 -3.28
N LEU A 15 10.87 1.91 -2.45
CA LEU A 15 12.23 2.33 -2.77
C LEU A 15 12.84 1.53 -3.93
N LEU A 16 12.58 0.22 -4.00
CA LEU A 16 13.03 -0.60 -5.13
C LEU A 16 12.42 -0.11 -6.45
N ASN A 17 11.12 0.17 -6.46
CA ASN A 17 10.46 0.72 -7.64
C ASN A 17 10.97 2.14 -7.98
N THR A 18 11.34 2.93 -6.97
CA THR A 18 11.95 4.25 -7.17
C THR A 18 13.31 4.12 -7.86
N ILE A 19 14.17 3.19 -7.41
CA ILE A 19 15.45 2.89 -8.07
C ILE A 19 15.19 2.48 -9.52
N TYR A 20 14.25 1.56 -9.76
CA TYR A 20 13.97 1.08 -11.11
C TYR A 20 13.49 2.21 -12.02
N GLU A 21 12.61 3.08 -11.56
CA GLU A 21 12.12 4.20 -12.36
C GLU A 21 13.18 5.27 -12.60
N LEU A 22 13.99 5.62 -11.60
CA LEU A 22 15.08 6.60 -11.77
C LEU A 22 16.10 6.16 -12.83
N PHE A 23 16.29 4.85 -12.99
CA PHE A 23 17.15 4.27 -14.02
C PHE A 23 16.37 3.83 -15.27
N ASP A 24 15.15 4.32 -15.50
CA ASP A 24 14.32 4.01 -16.68
C ASP A 24 14.09 2.50 -16.91
N ASN A 25 14.14 1.69 -15.84
CA ASN A 25 14.08 0.23 -15.87
C ASN A 25 15.23 -0.44 -16.65
N GLU A 26 16.32 0.29 -16.93
CA GLU A 26 17.49 -0.24 -17.63
C GLU A 26 18.29 -1.17 -16.73
N SER A 27 18.11 -2.49 -16.93
CA SER A 27 18.66 -3.52 -16.04
C SER A 27 20.17 -3.38 -15.81
N ARG A 28 20.93 -3.00 -16.84
CA ARG A 28 22.37 -2.79 -16.72
C ARG A 28 22.73 -1.68 -15.72
N LEU A 29 21.98 -0.58 -15.71
CA LEU A 29 22.23 0.54 -14.81
C LEU A 29 21.83 0.18 -13.38
N ILE A 30 20.70 -0.48 -13.23
CA ILE A 30 20.18 -0.97 -11.94
C ILE A 30 21.15 -1.99 -11.31
N ASP A 31 21.63 -2.96 -12.09
CA ASP A 31 22.60 -3.96 -11.62
C ASP A 31 23.92 -3.30 -11.22
N ASN A 32 24.38 -2.29 -11.97
CA ASN A 32 25.57 -1.53 -11.61
C ASN A 32 25.37 -0.75 -10.31
N PHE A 33 24.22 -0.10 -10.14
CA PHE A 33 23.87 0.59 -8.90
C PHE A 33 23.95 -0.35 -7.68
N PHE A 34 23.34 -1.54 -7.74
CA PHE A 34 23.41 -2.48 -6.63
C PHE A 34 24.81 -3.04 -6.39
N LYS A 35 25.60 -3.27 -7.45
CA LYS A 35 27.00 -3.69 -7.30
C LYS A 35 27.84 -2.63 -6.59
N GLU A 36 27.70 -1.37 -6.99
CA GLU A 36 28.38 -0.24 -6.35
C GLU A 36 27.95 -0.09 -4.89
N PHE A 37 26.64 -0.16 -4.62
CA PHE A 37 26.11 -0.13 -3.27
C PHE A 37 26.73 -1.22 -2.36
N ILE A 38 26.79 -2.46 -2.86
CA ILE A 38 27.36 -3.60 -2.13
C ILE A 38 28.85 -3.38 -1.86
N GLU A 39 29.61 -2.92 -2.85
CA GLU A 39 31.04 -2.67 -2.74
C GLU A 39 31.35 -1.56 -1.74
N ASP A 40 30.62 -0.45 -1.80
CA ASP A 40 30.76 0.69 -0.88
C ASP A 40 30.39 0.30 0.55
N ASN A 41 29.41 -0.59 0.73
CA ASN A 41 28.92 -1.01 2.04
C ASN A 41 29.45 -2.35 2.54
N LYS A 42 30.42 -2.97 1.85
CA LYS A 42 30.92 -4.32 2.22
C LYS A 42 31.50 -4.39 3.63
N LYS A 43 32.05 -3.29 4.15
CA LYS A 43 32.62 -3.17 5.50
C LYS A 43 31.68 -2.44 6.49
N ASN A 44 30.50 -2.00 6.05
CA ASN A 44 29.57 -1.27 6.89
C ASN A 44 28.99 -2.19 7.98
N ARG A 45 29.47 -2.04 9.22
CA ARG A 45 29.07 -2.91 10.34
C ARG A 45 27.60 -2.75 10.71
N LYS A 46 27.01 -1.55 10.55
CA LYS A 46 25.58 -1.27 10.81
C LYS A 46 24.73 -2.11 9.84
N LEU A 47 25.02 -1.99 8.54
CA LEU A 47 24.31 -2.75 7.50
C LEU A 47 24.49 -4.26 7.66
N GLN A 48 25.72 -4.76 7.89
CA GLN A 48 25.94 -6.21 7.98
C GLN A 48 25.18 -6.87 9.14
N LYS A 49 24.96 -6.14 10.24
CA LYS A 49 24.19 -6.63 11.39
C LYS A 49 22.68 -6.49 11.18
N ASN A 50 22.26 -5.42 10.50
CA ASN A 50 20.86 -5.01 10.44
C ASN A 50 20.28 -5.03 9.03
N TYR A 51 20.83 -5.79 8.08
CA TYR A 51 20.34 -5.81 6.69
C TYR A 51 18.88 -6.26 6.49
N LYS A 52 18.23 -6.78 7.54
CA LYS A 52 16.80 -7.13 7.55
C LYS A 52 15.91 -6.00 8.05
N ASP A 53 16.52 -4.96 8.61
CA ASP A 53 15.88 -3.73 9.02
C ASP A 53 15.78 -2.85 7.77
N ASN A 54 14.56 -2.69 7.26
CA ASN A 54 14.32 -1.94 6.03
C ASN A 54 14.66 -0.46 6.19
N GLU A 55 14.49 0.13 7.37
CA GLU A 55 14.80 1.53 7.63
C GLU A 55 16.29 1.80 7.40
N ILE A 56 17.16 0.94 7.94
CA ILE A 56 18.61 1.07 7.77
C ILE A 56 19.03 0.81 6.33
N LEU A 57 18.41 -0.16 5.65
CA LEU A 57 18.73 -0.49 4.27
C LEU A 57 18.28 0.64 3.33
N ASP A 58 17.07 1.16 3.53
CA ASP A 58 16.46 2.19 2.71
C ASP A 58 17.18 3.53 2.88
N GLU A 59 17.58 3.89 4.11
CA GLU A 59 18.45 5.05 4.40
C GLU A 59 19.71 5.02 3.53
N LEU A 60 20.44 3.91 3.54
CA LEU A 60 21.70 3.76 2.80
C LEU A 60 21.49 3.72 1.27
N LEU A 61 20.38 3.16 0.81
CA LEU A 61 20.04 3.14 -0.61
C LEU A 61 19.71 4.55 -1.12
N LEU A 62 19.03 5.37 -0.33
CA LEU A 62 18.79 6.78 -0.64
C LEU A 62 20.10 7.57 -0.71
N GLU A 63 21.00 7.40 0.27
CA GLU A 63 22.34 8.00 0.22
C GLU A 63 23.12 7.60 -1.05
N GLN A 64 22.98 6.35 -1.50
CA GLN A 64 23.60 5.90 -2.75
C GLN A 64 22.99 6.56 -3.98
N LEU A 65 21.66 6.73 -4.01
CA LEU A 65 20.97 7.41 -5.12
C LEU A 65 21.39 8.87 -5.24
N GLU A 66 21.63 9.57 -4.12
CA GLU A 66 22.10 10.96 -4.11
C GLU A 66 23.47 11.15 -4.77
N LYS A 67 24.24 10.08 -5.00
CA LYS A 67 25.48 10.14 -5.80
C LYS A 67 25.22 10.31 -7.30
N SER A 68 24.05 9.92 -7.78
CA SER A 68 23.70 9.87 -9.21
C SER A 68 22.53 10.78 -9.60
N PHE A 69 21.64 11.10 -8.64
CA PHE A 69 20.43 11.88 -8.87
C PHE A 69 20.32 13.03 -7.89
N THR A 70 19.55 14.06 -8.26
CA THR A 70 19.25 15.16 -7.34
C THR A 70 18.18 14.73 -6.33
N GLN A 71 18.17 15.36 -5.16
CA GLN A 71 17.13 15.14 -4.14
C GLN A 71 15.72 15.41 -4.68
N ASN A 72 15.57 16.35 -5.62
CA ASN A 72 14.28 16.64 -6.25
C ASN A 72 13.80 15.47 -7.12
N ASP A 73 14.70 14.88 -7.92
CA ASP A 73 14.35 13.74 -8.79
C ASP A 73 13.96 12.52 -7.95
N ILE A 74 14.75 12.25 -6.89
CA ILE A 74 14.49 11.17 -5.95
C ILE A 74 13.14 11.41 -5.26
N GLY A 75 12.92 12.60 -4.71
CA GLY A 75 11.69 12.94 -3.98
C GLY A 75 10.44 12.87 -4.85
N ALA A 76 10.50 13.37 -6.09
CA ALA A 76 9.38 13.30 -7.03
C ALA A 76 9.03 11.85 -7.39
N THR A 77 10.05 11.04 -7.68
CA THR A 77 9.86 9.63 -8.05
C THR A 77 9.37 8.80 -6.87
N LEU A 78 9.94 9.02 -5.68
CA LEU A 78 9.53 8.36 -4.44
C LEU A 78 8.05 8.65 -4.12
N ASN A 79 7.63 9.91 -4.20
CA ASN A 79 6.24 10.29 -3.97
C ASN A 79 5.28 9.61 -4.97
N LYS A 80 5.67 9.54 -6.25
CA LYS A 80 4.91 8.83 -7.28
C LYS A 80 4.77 7.34 -6.95
N GLN A 81 5.83 6.68 -6.51
CA GLN A 81 5.80 5.26 -6.14
C GLN A 81 5.01 5.01 -4.84
N MET A 82 5.08 5.92 -3.86
CA MET A 82 4.25 5.84 -2.66
C MET A 82 2.76 5.90 -2.98
N ILE A 83 2.34 6.83 -3.85
CA ILE A 83 0.94 6.95 -4.29
C ILE A 83 0.51 5.67 -5.01
N LYS A 84 1.34 5.16 -5.92
CA LYS A 84 1.03 3.94 -6.67
C LYS A 84 0.88 2.71 -5.76
N GLU A 85 1.78 2.52 -4.80
CA GLU A 85 1.67 1.40 -3.85
C GLU A 85 0.46 1.56 -2.91
N GLN A 86 0.11 2.80 -2.55
CA GLN A 86 -1.12 3.06 -1.80
C GLN A 86 -2.37 2.70 -2.61
N GLU A 87 -2.43 3.07 -3.89
CA GLU A 87 -3.52 2.71 -4.80
C GLU A 87 -3.63 1.19 -4.98
N ASN A 88 -2.51 0.49 -5.16
CA ASN A 88 -2.47 -0.97 -5.23
C ASN A 88 -3.03 -1.60 -3.95
N ALA A 89 -2.57 -1.15 -2.78
CA ALA A 89 -3.05 -1.65 -1.49
C ALA A 89 -4.55 -1.43 -1.30
N ILE A 90 -5.07 -0.25 -1.69
CA ILE A 90 -6.52 0.02 -1.66
C ILE A 90 -7.27 -0.91 -2.62
N SER A 91 -6.73 -1.19 -3.81
CA SER A 91 -7.34 -2.12 -4.76
C SER A 91 -7.38 -3.55 -4.23
N GLU A 92 -6.32 -4.02 -3.58
CA GLU A 92 -6.28 -5.33 -2.92
C GLU A 92 -7.28 -5.41 -1.77
N LEU A 93 -7.38 -4.35 -0.96
CA LEU A 93 -8.38 -4.24 0.10
C LEU A 93 -9.80 -4.24 -0.44
N ALA A 94 -10.05 -3.59 -1.59
CA ALA A 94 -11.35 -3.62 -2.26
C ALA A 94 -11.72 -5.05 -2.67
N TYR A 95 -10.77 -5.79 -3.26
CA TYR A 95 -10.98 -7.19 -3.65
C TYR A 95 -11.32 -8.06 -2.44
N ILE A 96 -10.58 -7.95 -1.33
CA ILE A 96 -10.86 -8.70 -0.10
C ILE A 96 -12.23 -8.31 0.48
N LEU A 97 -12.58 -7.03 0.43
CA LEU A 97 -13.89 -6.56 0.87
C LEU A 97 -15.00 -7.17 0.01
N ASP A 98 -14.84 -7.20 -1.31
CA ASP A 98 -15.81 -7.79 -2.23
C ASP A 98 -16.06 -9.26 -1.90
N GLU A 99 -14.99 -10.05 -1.70
CA GLU A 99 -15.10 -11.46 -1.29
C GLU A 99 -15.84 -11.59 0.05
N LYS A 100 -15.57 -10.69 1.00
CA LYS A 100 -16.22 -10.71 2.32
C LYS A 100 -17.69 -10.28 2.27
N LEU A 101 -18.06 -9.33 1.41
CA LEU A 101 -19.43 -8.85 1.26
C LEU A 101 -20.29 -9.75 0.37
N TYR A 102 -19.68 -10.60 -0.46
CA TYR A 102 -20.37 -11.50 -1.40
C TYR A 102 -21.59 -12.23 -0.80
N PRO A 103 -21.54 -12.81 0.41
CA PRO A 103 -22.69 -13.52 0.99
C PRO A 103 -23.92 -12.65 1.25
N ILE A 104 -23.74 -11.33 1.43
CA ILE A 104 -24.81 -10.37 1.75
C ILE A 104 -25.02 -9.33 0.64
N GLU A 105 -24.29 -9.43 -0.47
CA GLU A 105 -24.26 -8.42 -1.54
C GLU A 105 -25.66 -8.15 -2.10
N SER A 106 -26.42 -9.20 -2.39
CA SER A 106 -27.78 -9.07 -2.96
C SER A 106 -28.73 -8.32 -2.01
N ASP A 107 -28.62 -8.58 -0.70
CA ASP A 107 -29.43 -7.88 0.30
C ASP A 107 -28.98 -6.43 0.47
N LEU A 108 -27.67 -6.16 0.45
CA LEU A 108 -27.12 -4.80 0.48
C LEU A 108 -27.63 -4.00 -0.73
N LYS A 109 -27.48 -4.52 -1.95
CA LYS A 109 -27.97 -3.87 -3.18
C LYS A 109 -29.46 -3.56 -3.11
N ARG A 110 -30.28 -4.47 -2.57
CA ARG A 110 -31.70 -4.23 -2.35
C ARG A 110 -31.98 -3.10 -1.35
N ILE A 111 -31.20 -2.99 -0.26
CA ILE A 111 -31.36 -1.92 0.75
C ILE A 111 -30.97 -0.56 0.17
N PHE A 112 -29.88 -0.50 -0.60
CA PHE A 112 -29.44 0.73 -1.27
C PHE A 112 -30.39 1.15 -2.39
N ASN A 113 -30.99 0.19 -3.10
CA ASN A 113 -31.92 0.40 -4.22
C ASN A 113 -31.34 1.32 -5.31
N ASP A 114 -30.02 1.34 -5.44
CA ASP A 114 -29.23 2.17 -6.35
C ASP A 114 -27.79 1.61 -6.37
N ASP A 115 -27.38 1.06 -7.52
CA ASP A 115 -26.07 0.45 -7.67
C ASP A 115 -24.93 1.45 -7.46
N ALA A 116 -25.12 2.71 -7.86
CA ALA A 116 -24.11 3.75 -7.67
C ALA A 116 -23.89 4.07 -6.19
N LYS A 117 -24.95 4.07 -5.38
CA LYS A 117 -24.83 4.26 -3.92
C LYS A 117 -24.20 3.07 -3.22
N TYR A 118 -24.50 1.85 -3.69
CA TYR A 118 -23.85 0.65 -3.19
C TYR A 118 -22.34 0.67 -3.51
N ASP A 119 -21.97 1.04 -4.74
CA ASP A 119 -20.57 1.17 -5.14
C ASP A 119 -19.84 2.27 -4.35
N GLU A 120 -20.50 3.40 -4.07
CA GLU A 120 -19.95 4.46 -3.24
C GLU A 120 -19.79 4.00 -1.78
N PHE A 121 -20.76 3.27 -1.21
CA PHE A 121 -20.64 2.65 0.11
C PHE A 121 -19.45 1.68 0.17
N ARG A 122 -19.30 0.83 -0.85
CA ARG A 122 -18.21 -0.14 -0.97
C ARG A 122 -16.85 0.56 -1.00
N LYS A 123 -16.71 1.55 -1.87
CA LYS A 123 -15.49 2.38 -1.98
C LYS A 123 -15.13 3.03 -0.64
N LEU A 124 -16.09 3.72 -0.01
CA LEU A 124 -15.88 4.39 1.27
C LEU A 124 -15.57 3.38 2.38
N THR A 125 -16.17 2.20 2.36
CA THR A 125 -15.87 1.14 3.33
C THR A 125 -14.43 0.68 3.17
N THR A 126 -13.95 0.46 1.93
CA THR A 126 -12.55 0.12 1.66
C THR A 126 -11.58 1.19 2.16
N GLU A 127 -11.83 2.46 1.84
CA GLU A 127 -10.99 3.58 2.29
C GLU A 127 -10.95 3.68 3.83
N ASN A 128 -12.09 3.46 4.49
CA ASN A 128 -12.19 3.51 5.94
C ASN A 128 -11.60 2.29 6.67
N LEU A 129 -11.35 1.16 5.99
CA LEU A 129 -10.69 0.00 6.60
C LEU A 129 -9.28 0.34 7.09
N VAL A 130 -8.54 1.15 6.34
CA VAL A 130 -7.19 1.59 6.72
C VAL A 130 -7.23 2.41 8.01
N VAL A 131 -8.17 3.34 8.11
CA VAL A 131 -8.31 4.24 9.27
C VAL A 131 -8.90 3.53 10.49
N SER A 132 -9.68 2.47 10.26
CA SER A 132 -10.39 1.74 11.31
C SER A 132 -9.66 0.49 11.79
N ASN A 133 -8.34 0.39 11.56
CA ASN A 133 -7.53 -0.80 11.89
C ASN A 133 -8.17 -2.10 11.37
N MET A 134 -8.64 -2.08 10.12
CA MET A 134 -9.27 -3.23 9.44
C MET A 134 -10.58 -3.72 10.08
N ASN A 135 -11.23 -2.90 10.92
CA ASN A 135 -12.54 -3.22 11.49
C ASN A 135 -13.66 -2.93 10.50
N LEU A 136 -14.30 -3.99 9.98
CA LEU A 136 -15.39 -3.86 9.01
C LEU A 136 -16.60 -3.10 9.55
N ASN A 137 -17.02 -3.34 10.80
CA ASN A 137 -18.17 -2.66 11.40
C ASN A 137 -17.93 -1.15 11.49
N SER A 138 -16.78 -0.74 12.04
CA SER A 138 -16.41 0.67 12.14
C SER A 138 -16.29 1.34 10.78
N SER A 139 -15.73 0.63 9.79
CA SER A 139 -15.57 1.13 8.43
C SER A 139 -16.91 1.33 7.73
N ALA A 140 -17.82 0.36 7.84
CA ALA A 140 -19.17 0.45 7.29
C ALA A 140 -19.98 1.58 7.96
N ILE A 141 -19.85 1.76 9.28
CA ILE A 141 -20.46 2.88 10.01
C ILE A 141 -19.96 4.22 9.46
N ASN A 142 -18.65 4.37 9.29
CA ASN A 142 -18.07 5.61 8.77
C ASN A 142 -18.49 5.88 7.32
N ALA A 143 -18.53 4.85 6.47
CA ALA A 143 -19.03 4.96 5.10
C ALA A 143 -20.49 5.43 5.05
N MET A 144 -21.39 4.82 5.84
CA MET A 144 -22.79 5.23 5.90
C MET A 144 -22.98 6.66 6.44
N LYS A 145 -22.15 7.09 7.41
CA LYS A 145 -22.15 8.48 7.89
C LYS A 145 -21.76 9.47 6.78
N THR A 146 -20.73 9.15 6.00
CA THR A 146 -20.30 9.98 4.86
C THR A 146 -21.39 10.07 3.79
N LEU A 147 -22.09 8.96 3.53
CA LEU A 147 -23.25 8.91 2.64
C LEU A 147 -24.52 9.58 3.21
N LYS A 148 -24.47 10.08 4.44
CA LYS A 148 -25.61 10.69 5.15
C LYS A 148 -26.83 9.76 5.22
N MET A 149 -26.59 8.46 5.39
CA MET A 149 -27.65 7.48 5.60
C MET A 149 -28.16 7.56 7.04
N GLU A 150 -29.47 7.43 7.23
CA GLU A 150 -30.11 7.49 8.55
C GLU A 150 -31.23 6.44 8.67
N GLY A 151 -31.63 6.17 9.92
CA GLY A 151 -32.82 5.36 10.22
C GLY A 151 -32.66 3.87 9.92
N ILE A 152 -33.76 3.25 9.44
CA ILE A 152 -33.89 1.79 9.38
C ILE A 152 -32.91 1.13 8.39
N GLN A 153 -32.53 1.83 7.32
CA GLN A 153 -31.56 1.31 6.34
C GLN A 153 -30.18 1.07 6.97
N VAL A 154 -29.72 2.00 7.83
CA VAL A 154 -28.45 1.85 8.55
C VAL A 154 -28.49 0.63 9.48
N ALA A 155 -29.59 0.44 10.20
CA ALA A 155 -29.77 -0.71 11.08
C ALA A 155 -29.75 -2.04 10.30
N GLN A 156 -30.42 -2.10 9.15
CA GLN A 156 -30.44 -3.28 8.28
C GLN A 156 -29.04 -3.61 7.74
N ILE A 157 -28.31 -2.60 7.25
CA ILE A 157 -26.93 -2.78 6.76
C ILE A 157 -26.02 -3.27 7.89
N MET A 158 -26.09 -2.65 9.07
CA MET A 158 -25.27 -3.08 10.21
C MET A 158 -25.57 -4.50 10.66
N GLN A 159 -26.84 -4.91 10.62
CA GLN A 159 -27.23 -6.27 10.94
C GLN A 159 -26.58 -7.26 9.97
N LEU A 160 -26.66 -6.99 8.66
CA LEU A 160 -26.02 -7.83 7.64
C LEU A 160 -24.49 -7.88 7.83
N ILE A 161 -23.84 -6.73 8.00
CA ILE A 161 -22.38 -6.65 8.19
C ILE A 161 -21.94 -7.41 9.45
N THR A 162 -22.75 -7.40 10.50
CA THR A 162 -22.46 -8.14 11.74
C THR A 162 -22.46 -9.65 11.53
N THR A 163 -23.26 -10.17 10.58
CA THR A 163 -23.27 -11.61 10.26
C THR A 163 -21.99 -12.12 9.59
N LEU A 164 -21.11 -11.20 9.14
CA LEU A 164 -19.83 -11.52 8.49
C LEU A 164 -18.64 -11.58 9.46
N ASN A 165 -18.88 -11.43 10.77
CA ASN A 165 -17.84 -11.47 11.80
C ASN A 165 -17.88 -12.77 12.61
#